data_AF-A0A419WB83-F1
#
_entry.id   AF-A0A419WB83-F1
#
_cell.length_a   1.000
_cell.length_b   1.000
_cell.length_c   1.000
_cell.angle_alpha   90.00
_cell.angle_beta   90.00
_cell.angle_gamma   90.00
#
_symmetry.space_group_name_H-M   'P 1'
#
loop_
_entity.id
_entity.type
_entity.pdbx_description
1 polymer ?
#
loop_
_entity_poly.entity_id
_entity_poly.type
_entity_poly.pdbx_seq_one_letter_code
_entity_poly.pdbx_strand_id
1 'polypeptide(L)'
;MRYSSVVIFFLLSLSAFANFPNPTPYFDDNRIAELLAGIDTTAYEIPEDFHTQAYLAMTYYPELQGRKIKFKYKDQKTTMSCIPRWDFIFHKKANRTYVVRIDKALKGNEGVLLGDVPFDAQVGVIGHELGHIIDYESKGTFGVIGTGFRYLFSSYRRKLENHVDEITIDRGLGNQLADFADYVFHESQASPKYLKYKRKFYYQPEEIHSLMTGASLVP
;
A
#
# COMPACT_ATOMS: atom_id res chain seq x y z
N MET A 1 60.33 -26.58 0.59
CA MET A 1 59.35 -25.71 -0.10
C MET A 1 58.00 -25.90 0.55
N ARG A 2 57.46 -24.89 1.24
CA ARG A 2 56.15 -24.94 1.90
C ARG A 2 55.09 -24.39 0.94
N TYR A 3 54.16 -25.23 0.49
CA TYR A 3 53.01 -24.79 -0.28
C TYR A 3 52.00 -24.17 0.69
N SER A 4 51.71 -22.88 0.50
CA SER A 4 50.58 -22.22 1.16
C SER A 4 49.32 -22.48 0.33
N SER A 5 48.37 -23.23 0.89
CA SER A 5 47.05 -23.38 0.30
C SER A 5 46.25 -22.10 0.54
N VAL A 6 46.01 -21.33 -0.53
CA VAL A 6 45.05 -20.22 -0.52
C VAL A 6 43.65 -20.83 -0.62
N VAL A 7 42.87 -20.74 0.45
CA VAL A 7 41.45 -21.08 0.45
C VAL A 7 40.69 -19.86 -0.04
N ILE A 8 40.19 -19.91 -1.27
CA ILE A 8 39.28 -18.89 -1.83
C ILE A 8 37.88 -19.23 -1.36
N PHE A 9 37.32 -18.41 -0.47
CA PHE A 9 35.90 -18.47 -0.12
C PHE A 9 35.08 -17.86 -1.28
N PHE A 10 34.45 -18.72 -2.08
CA PHE A 10 33.33 -18.29 -2.92
C PHE A 10 32.13 -18.03 -2.02
N LEU A 11 31.85 -16.76 -1.74
CA LEU A 11 30.55 -16.33 -1.23
C LEU A 11 29.54 -16.47 -2.38
N LEU A 12 28.90 -17.64 -2.47
CA LEU A 12 27.67 -17.81 -3.23
C LEU A 12 26.60 -16.93 -2.57
N SER A 13 26.36 -15.74 -3.11
CA SER A 13 25.16 -14.98 -2.79
C SER A 13 23.98 -15.75 -3.39
N LEU A 14 23.29 -16.56 -2.58
CA LEU A 14 21.91 -16.90 -2.89
C LEU A 14 21.13 -15.59 -2.86
N SER A 15 20.84 -15.03 -4.04
CA SER A 15 19.71 -14.12 -4.18
C SER A 15 18.47 -14.93 -3.84
N ALA A 16 18.04 -14.84 -2.58
CA ALA A 16 16.73 -15.31 -2.17
C ALA A 16 15.73 -14.49 -2.99
N PHE A 17 15.13 -15.12 -4.01
CA PHE A 17 13.91 -14.59 -4.58
C PHE A 17 12.92 -14.52 -3.43
N ALA A 18 12.52 -13.31 -3.05
CA ALA A 18 11.46 -13.13 -2.08
C ALA A 18 10.19 -13.69 -2.71
N ASN A 19 9.81 -14.90 -2.30
CA ASN A 19 8.51 -15.45 -2.68
C ASN A 19 7.47 -14.74 -1.81
N PHE A 20 6.71 -13.84 -2.43
CA PHE A 20 5.53 -13.26 -1.81
C PHE A 20 4.59 -14.38 -1.32
N PRO A 21 3.78 -14.13 -0.28
CA PRO A 21 2.78 -15.11 0.14
C PRO A 21 1.81 -15.40 -1.01
N ASN A 22 1.16 -16.56 -0.97
CA ASN A 22 0.04 -16.83 -1.88
C ASN A 22 -1.00 -15.71 -1.73
N PRO A 23 -1.42 -15.08 -2.84
CA PRO A 23 -2.32 -13.95 -2.76
C PRO A 23 -3.70 -14.39 -2.27
N THR A 24 -4.35 -13.49 -1.54
CA THR A 24 -5.67 -13.78 -0.96
C THR A 24 -6.70 -13.99 -2.08
N PRO A 25 -7.55 -15.04 -1.97
CA PRO A 25 -8.74 -15.16 -2.81
C PRO A 25 -9.67 -13.94 -2.69
N TYR A 26 -10.59 -13.78 -3.64
CA TYR A 26 -11.62 -12.74 -3.55
C TYR A 26 -12.54 -12.93 -2.35
N PHE A 27 -13.08 -11.82 -1.85
CA PHE A 27 -13.91 -11.81 -0.66
C PHE A 27 -15.38 -12.10 -0.97
N ASP A 28 -15.86 -13.26 -0.54
CA ASP A 28 -17.30 -13.54 -0.45
C ASP A 28 -17.85 -13.23 0.95
N ASP A 29 -19.18 -13.19 1.08
CA ASP A 29 -19.85 -12.84 2.34
C ASP A 29 -19.43 -13.73 3.52
N ASN A 30 -19.19 -15.04 3.27
CA ASN A 30 -18.78 -15.97 4.31
C ASN A 30 -17.37 -15.66 4.79
N ARG A 31 -16.45 -15.37 3.86
CA ARG A 31 -15.06 -15.03 4.16
C ARG A 31 -14.96 -13.70 4.88
N ILE A 32 -15.76 -12.70 4.50
CA ILE A 32 -15.84 -11.42 5.19
C ILE A 32 -16.31 -11.64 6.63
N ALA A 33 -17.39 -12.41 6.83
CA ALA A 33 -17.90 -12.72 8.16
C ALA A 33 -16.88 -13.47 9.02
N GLU A 34 -16.15 -14.42 8.44
CA GLU A 34 -15.06 -15.16 9.10
C GLU A 34 -13.94 -14.21 9.56
N LEU A 35 -13.42 -13.38 8.66
CA LEU A 35 -12.28 -12.50 8.95
C LEU A 35 -12.62 -11.40 9.95
N LEU A 36 -13.86 -10.91 9.95
CA LEU A 36 -14.33 -9.89 10.87
C LEU A 36 -14.87 -10.46 12.19
N ALA A 37 -14.96 -11.79 12.33
CA ALA A 37 -15.45 -12.41 13.55
C ALA A 37 -14.55 -12.07 14.75
N GLY A 38 -15.12 -11.38 15.73
CA GLY A 38 -14.39 -10.97 16.94
C GLY A 38 -13.47 -9.77 16.77
N ILE A 39 -13.46 -9.12 15.61
CA ILE A 39 -12.79 -7.83 15.41
C ILE A 39 -13.65 -6.72 16.02
N ASP A 40 -13.05 -5.87 16.86
CA ASP A 40 -13.71 -4.66 17.32
C ASP A 40 -13.76 -3.62 16.19
N THR A 41 -14.90 -3.57 15.51
CA THR A 41 -15.13 -2.64 14.40
C THR A 41 -15.53 -1.22 14.84
N THR A 42 -15.29 -0.87 16.11
CA THR A 42 -15.53 0.48 16.65
C THR A 42 -14.23 1.20 17.04
N ALA A 43 -13.10 0.51 16.97
CA ALA A 43 -11.79 1.04 17.37
C ALA A 43 -11.32 2.25 16.53
N TYR A 44 -11.81 2.38 15.29
CA TYR A 44 -11.43 3.44 14.36
C TYR A 44 -12.65 4.21 13.85
N GLU A 45 -12.49 5.52 13.75
CA GLU A 45 -13.43 6.41 13.05
C GLU A 45 -13.24 6.26 11.53
N ILE A 46 -14.13 5.48 10.89
CA ILE A 46 -14.14 5.21 9.45
C ILE A 46 -15.49 5.64 8.86
N PRO A 47 -15.52 6.32 7.68
CA PRO A 47 -16.77 6.59 6.98
C PRO A 47 -17.56 5.32 6.69
N GLU A 48 -18.88 5.37 6.90
CA GLU A 48 -19.77 4.20 6.83
C GLU A 48 -19.65 3.44 5.49
N ASP A 49 -19.58 4.16 4.37
CA ASP A 49 -19.44 3.60 3.01
C ASP A 49 -18.23 2.66 2.82
N PHE A 50 -17.20 2.81 3.65
CA PHE A 50 -15.92 2.08 3.53
C PHE A 50 -15.55 1.32 4.80
N HIS A 51 -16.50 1.15 5.71
CA HIS A 51 -16.26 0.54 7.02
C HIS A 51 -15.79 -0.91 6.90
N THR A 52 -16.54 -1.75 6.18
CA THR A 52 -16.21 -3.16 5.96
C THR A 52 -14.85 -3.32 5.27
N GLN A 53 -14.61 -2.58 4.21
CA GLN A 53 -13.41 -2.64 3.37
C GLN A 53 -12.17 -2.23 4.18
N ALA A 54 -12.30 -1.20 5.02
CA ALA A 54 -11.20 -0.75 5.86
C ALA A 54 -10.87 -1.74 6.98
N TYR A 55 -11.87 -2.29 7.68
CA TYR A 55 -11.62 -3.30 8.71
C TYR A 55 -11.07 -4.59 8.10
N LEU A 56 -11.59 -5.00 6.95
CA LEU A 56 -11.08 -6.15 6.22
C LEU A 56 -9.63 -5.95 5.79
N ALA A 57 -9.27 -4.78 5.24
CA ALA A 57 -7.88 -4.46 4.95
C ALA A 57 -7.02 -4.53 6.22
N MET A 58 -7.50 -3.99 7.35
CA MET A 58 -6.78 -4.02 8.63
C MET A 58 -6.51 -5.43 9.17
N THR A 59 -7.32 -6.45 8.87
CA THR A 59 -7.03 -7.83 9.31
C THR A 59 -5.72 -8.37 8.74
N TYR A 60 -5.23 -7.78 7.64
CA TYR A 60 -3.96 -8.12 7.01
C TYR A 60 -2.76 -7.34 7.57
N TYR A 61 -2.98 -6.36 8.46
CA TYR A 61 -1.94 -5.55 9.10
C TYR A 61 -2.03 -5.65 10.64
N PRO A 62 -1.85 -6.84 11.23
CA PRO A 62 -1.95 -7.03 12.69
C PRO A 62 -0.98 -6.12 13.47
N GLU A 63 0.15 -5.73 12.89
CA GLU A 63 1.12 -4.80 13.48
C GLU A 63 0.61 -3.36 13.66
N LEU A 64 -0.51 -3.01 13.00
CA LEU A 64 -1.18 -1.72 13.15
C LEU A 64 -2.24 -1.73 14.25
N GLN A 65 -2.50 -2.88 14.89
CA GLN A 65 -3.44 -2.95 16.00
C GLN A 65 -3.05 -1.99 17.14
N GLY A 66 -4.01 -1.17 17.57
CA GLY A 66 -3.80 -0.16 18.62
C GLY A 66 -3.05 1.09 18.17
N ARG A 67 -2.68 1.21 16.88
CA ARG A 67 -2.15 2.47 16.33
C ARG A 67 -3.26 3.49 16.15
N LYS A 68 -2.93 4.77 16.25
CA LYS A 68 -3.92 5.85 16.07
C LYS A 68 -4.08 6.15 14.59
N ILE A 69 -5.09 5.57 13.96
CA ILE A 69 -5.40 5.76 12.54
C ILE A 69 -6.74 6.47 12.43
N LYS A 70 -6.84 7.49 11.59
CA LYS A 70 -8.08 8.21 11.31
C LYS A 70 -8.37 8.19 9.83
N PHE A 71 -9.61 7.89 9.45
CA PHE A 71 -10.08 8.02 8.08
C PHE A 71 -10.90 9.30 7.95
N LYS A 72 -10.72 10.03 6.85
CA LYS A 72 -11.53 11.23 6.59
C LYS A 72 -11.65 11.54 5.11
N TYR A 73 -12.76 12.17 4.73
CA TYR A 73 -12.88 12.73 3.40
C TYR A 73 -12.02 13.98 3.22
N LYS A 74 -11.49 14.17 2.00
CA LYS A 74 -10.74 15.36 1.60
C LYS A 74 -10.85 15.59 0.10
N ASP A 75 -11.15 16.82 -0.34
CA ASP A 75 -11.01 17.21 -1.76
C ASP A 75 -9.53 17.13 -2.19
N GLN A 76 -9.20 16.19 -3.07
CA GLN A 76 -7.84 15.95 -3.55
C GLN A 76 -7.81 15.38 -4.99
N LYS A 77 -6.61 15.26 -5.57
CA LYS A 77 -6.41 14.81 -6.96
C LYS A 77 -6.18 13.30 -7.11
N THR A 78 -6.12 12.59 -6.00
CA THR A 78 -5.81 11.15 -5.93
C THR A 78 -6.95 10.45 -5.22
N THR A 79 -7.21 9.19 -5.56
CA THR A 79 -8.28 8.38 -4.93
C THR A 79 -8.16 8.38 -3.41
N MET A 80 -6.95 8.08 -2.91
CA MET A 80 -6.63 8.10 -1.49
C MET A 80 -5.23 8.69 -1.25
N SER A 81 -4.96 9.04 0.01
CA SER A 81 -3.60 9.30 0.49
C SER A 81 -3.47 9.10 2.00
N CYS A 82 -2.31 8.65 2.46
CA CYS A 82 -1.99 8.49 3.87
C CYS A 82 -0.85 9.43 4.27
N ILE A 83 -1.01 10.11 5.41
CA ILE A 83 0.07 10.92 6.00
C ILE A 83 0.10 10.81 7.53
N PRO A 84 1.25 11.07 8.18
CA PRO A 84 1.25 11.41 9.61
C PRO A 84 0.50 12.72 9.86
N ARG A 85 -0.14 12.85 11.03
CA ARG A 85 -0.74 14.11 11.48
C ARG A 85 0.36 15.15 11.67
N TRP A 86 0.04 16.43 11.44
CA TRP A 86 0.99 17.55 11.44
C TRP A 86 1.88 17.65 12.70
N ASP A 87 1.41 17.18 13.84
CA ASP A 87 2.11 17.24 15.13
C ASP A 87 3.01 16.03 15.40
N PHE A 88 3.21 15.13 14.43
CA PHE A 88 3.99 13.88 14.59
C PHE A 88 5.42 14.10 15.10
N ILE A 89 6.01 15.27 14.86
CA ILE A 89 7.34 15.62 15.33
C ILE A 89 7.43 15.73 16.85
N PHE A 90 6.31 15.99 17.53
CA PHE A 90 6.21 16.11 18.98
C PHE A 90 5.87 14.77 19.65
N HIS A 91 5.64 13.71 18.88
CA HIS A 91 5.25 12.40 19.39
C HIS A 91 6.33 11.35 19.15
N LYS A 92 6.52 10.47 20.14
CA LYS A 92 7.26 9.22 19.94
C LYS A 92 6.56 8.39 18.84
N LYS A 93 7.33 7.61 18.08
CA LYS A 93 6.84 6.74 16.99
C LYS A 93 5.52 6.04 17.37
N ALA A 94 5.52 5.32 18.49
CA ALA A 94 4.38 4.53 18.94
C ALA A 94 3.08 5.33 19.20
N ASN A 95 3.18 6.65 19.39
CA ASN A 95 2.07 7.54 19.73
C ASN A 95 1.65 8.46 18.58
N ARG A 96 2.27 8.32 17.40
CA ARG A 96 1.91 9.09 16.21
C ARG A 96 0.48 8.76 15.78
N THR A 97 -0.18 9.75 15.19
CA THR A 97 -1.48 9.58 14.56
C THR A 97 -1.29 9.66 13.06
N TYR A 98 -1.89 8.71 12.35
CA TYR A 98 -1.92 8.64 10.89
C TYR A 98 -3.30 8.99 10.37
N VAL A 99 -3.35 9.62 9.21
CA VAL A 99 -4.59 10.10 8.61
C VAL A 99 -4.68 9.57 7.18
N VAL A 100 -5.56 8.60 6.98
CA VAL A 100 -5.97 8.10 5.68
C VAL A 100 -7.05 9.04 5.14
N ARG A 101 -6.86 9.53 3.92
CA ARG A 101 -7.70 10.53 3.29
C ARG A 101 -8.35 9.92 2.07
N ILE A 102 -9.67 9.92 2.03
CA ILE A 102 -10.47 9.42 0.92
C ILE A 102 -10.94 10.62 0.12
N ASP A 103 -10.72 10.61 -1.19
CA ASP A 103 -11.28 11.67 -2.03
C ASP A 103 -12.80 11.56 -2.14
N LYS A 104 -13.45 12.71 -2.25
CA LYS A 104 -14.92 12.81 -2.34
C LYS A 104 -15.41 13.66 -3.51
N ALA A 105 -14.50 14.27 -4.27
CA ALA A 105 -14.88 15.31 -5.22
C ALA A 105 -14.08 15.34 -6.54
N LEU A 106 -13.09 14.46 -6.73
CA LEU A 106 -12.22 14.41 -7.91
C LEU A 106 -11.73 15.79 -8.31
N LYS A 107 -10.80 16.36 -7.54
CA LYS A 107 -10.33 17.72 -7.83
C LYS A 107 -9.83 17.86 -9.27
N GLY A 108 -10.57 18.60 -10.10
CA GLY A 108 -10.26 18.80 -11.52
C GLY A 108 -10.81 17.72 -12.46
N ASN A 109 -11.68 16.83 -11.97
CA ASN A 109 -12.28 15.71 -12.71
C ASN A 109 -11.24 14.77 -13.35
N GLU A 110 -10.09 14.58 -12.69
CA GLU A 110 -8.96 13.85 -13.26
C GLU A 110 -8.86 12.38 -12.79
N GLY A 111 -9.27 12.07 -11.55
CA GLY A 111 -8.99 10.79 -10.88
C GLY A 111 -10.17 9.82 -10.78
N VAL A 112 -10.12 8.94 -9.78
CA VAL A 112 -11.12 7.90 -9.48
C VAL A 112 -11.59 8.05 -8.04
N LEU A 113 -12.91 8.04 -7.78
CA LEU A 113 -13.45 8.04 -6.43
C LEU A 113 -13.42 6.61 -5.89
N LEU A 114 -13.13 6.47 -4.58
CA LEU A 114 -13.13 5.16 -3.96
C LEU A 114 -14.49 4.46 -4.06
N GLY A 115 -15.59 5.22 -4.03
CA GLY A 115 -16.94 4.68 -4.16
C GLY A 115 -17.28 4.07 -5.53
N ASP A 116 -16.53 4.41 -6.58
CA ASP A 116 -16.72 3.84 -7.92
C ASP A 116 -15.94 2.53 -8.12
N VAL A 117 -14.97 2.25 -7.23
CA VAL A 117 -14.05 1.11 -7.32
C VAL A 117 -14.76 -0.16 -6.83
N PRO A 118 -14.56 -1.33 -7.47
CA PRO A 118 -15.10 -2.61 -6.99
C PRO A 118 -14.63 -2.99 -5.58
N PHE A 119 -15.39 -3.80 -4.86
CA PHE A 119 -15.17 -4.10 -3.43
C PHE A 119 -13.74 -4.60 -3.12
N ASP A 120 -13.27 -5.67 -3.77
CA ASP A 120 -11.92 -6.21 -3.57
C ASP A 120 -10.83 -5.17 -3.88
N ALA A 121 -10.99 -4.43 -4.97
CA ALA A 121 -10.10 -3.33 -5.33
C ALA A 121 -10.09 -2.20 -4.29
N GLN A 122 -11.22 -1.90 -3.63
CA GLN A 122 -11.27 -0.97 -2.50
C GLN A 122 -10.44 -1.49 -1.32
N VAL A 123 -10.53 -2.78 -0.99
CA VAL A 123 -9.69 -3.40 0.05
C VAL A 123 -8.21 -3.29 -0.31
N GLY A 124 -7.86 -3.52 -1.58
CA GLY A 124 -6.49 -3.42 -2.09
C GLY A 124 -5.90 -2.01 -1.95
N VAL A 125 -6.60 -0.98 -2.42
CA VAL A 125 -6.12 0.40 -2.30
C VAL A 125 -6.11 0.90 -0.84
N ILE A 126 -7.04 0.47 0.01
CA ILE A 126 -6.94 0.75 1.44
C ILE A 126 -5.72 0.04 2.05
N GLY A 127 -5.45 -1.20 1.65
CA GLY A 127 -4.23 -1.93 2.00
C GLY A 127 -2.96 -1.15 1.62
N HIS A 128 -2.89 -0.61 0.41
CA HIS A 128 -1.80 0.30 -0.01
C HIS A 128 -1.63 1.48 0.95
N GLU A 129 -2.71 2.15 1.34
CA GLU A 129 -2.65 3.27 2.29
C GLU A 129 -2.20 2.83 3.70
N LEU A 130 -2.54 1.62 4.13
CA LEU A 130 -1.99 1.01 5.35
C LEU A 130 -0.50 0.66 5.20
N GLY A 131 -0.06 0.25 4.01
CA GLY A 131 1.35 0.05 3.66
C GLY A 131 2.19 1.31 3.84
N HIS A 132 1.65 2.50 3.52
CA HIS A 132 2.30 3.76 3.88
C HIS A 132 2.48 3.94 5.39
N ILE A 133 1.54 3.47 6.22
CA ILE A 133 1.68 3.52 7.68
C ILE A 133 2.82 2.61 8.15
N ILE A 134 2.96 1.42 7.57
CA ILE A 134 4.10 0.52 7.81
C ILE A 134 5.42 1.21 7.45
N ASP A 135 5.48 1.86 6.29
CA ASP A 135 6.64 2.64 5.86
C ASP A 135 6.97 3.77 6.85
N TYR A 136 5.98 4.49 7.37
CA TYR A 136 6.20 5.54 8.37
C TYR A 136 6.60 4.99 9.74
N GLU A 137 6.01 3.87 10.16
CA GLU A 137 6.39 3.19 11.39
C GLU A 137 7.84 2.73 11.30
N SER A 138 8.36 2.27 10.16
CA SER A 138 9.78 1.89 10.07
C SER A 138 10.77 3.07 10.29
N LYS A 139 10.28 4.32 10.38
CA LYS A 139 11.11 5.54 10.41
C LYS A 139 11.02 6.35 11.70
N GLY A 140 12.17 6.84 12.15
CA GLY A 140 12.26 7.94 13.11
C GLY A 140 11.76 9.28 12.54
N THR A 141 11.66 10.31 13.37
CA THR A 141 11.08 11.62 12.98
C THR A 141 11.78 12.25 11.78
N PHE A 142 13.12 12.29 11.79
CA PHE A 142 13.90 12.78 10.65
C PHE A 142 13.75 11.92 9.38
N GLY A 143 13.50 10.62 9.55
CA GLY A 143 13.22 9.72 8.43
C GLY A 143 11.93 10.10 7.72
N VAL A 144 10.85 10.32 8.49
CA VAL A 144 9.55 10.75 7.95
C VAL A 144 9.64 12.13 7.27
N ILE A 145 10.34 13.09 7.90
CA ILE A 145 10.60 14.40 7.28
C ILE A 145 11.37 14.24 5.97
N GLY A 146 12.42 13.41 5.98
CA GLY A 146 13.21 13.10 4.79
C GLY A 146 12.40 12.45 3.68
N THR A 147 11.46 11.56 4.03
CA THR A 147 10.50 10.99 3.06
C THR A 147 9.68 12.09 2.41
N GLY A 148 9.08 13.00 3.20
CA GLY A 148 8.29 14.11 2.68
C GLY A 148 9.07 15.03 1.73
N PHE A 149 10.31 15.38 2.09
CA PHE A 149 11.17 16.17 1.22
C PHE A 149 11.54 15.42 -0.08
N ARG A 150 11.98 14.16 0.05
CA ARG A 150 12.42 13.38 -1.13
C ARG A 150 11.25 13.01 -2.04
N TYR A 151 10.03 12.95 -1.54
CA TYR A 151 8.81 12.69 -2.32
C TYR A 151 8.59 13.71 -3.46
N LEU A 152 9.22 14.89 -3.37
CA LEU A 152 9.23 15.88 -4.44
C LEU A 152 10.02 15.42 -5.68
N PHE A 153 11.00 14.51 -5.50
CA PHE A 153 11.78 13.95 -6.60
C PHE A 153 11.09 12.73 -7.19
N SER A 154 10.85 12.76 -8.50
CA SER A 154 10.07 11.73 -9.19
C SER A 154 10.63 10.31 -9.07
N SER A 155 11.96 10.15 -9.05
CA SER A 155 12.61 8.85 -8.88
C SER A 155 12.38 8.26 -7.50
N TYR A 156 12.44 9.10 -6.45
CA TYR A 156 12.16 8.67 -5.08
C TYR A 156 10.68 8.37 -4.88
N ARG A 157 9.79 9.19 -5.45
CA ARG A 157 8.35 8.94 -5.41
C ARG A 157 8.02 7.56 -5.98
N ARG A 158 8.45 7.27 -7.21
CA ARG A 158 8.22 5.95 -7.83
C ARG A 158 8.73 4.81 -6.96
N LYS A 159 9.95 4.95 -6.42
CA LYS A 159 10.52 3.93 -5.51
C LYS A 159 9.67 3.74 -4.25
N LEU A 160 9.13 4.82 -3.68
CA LEU A 160 8.30 4.73 -2.48
C LEU A 160 6.96 4.07 -2.78
N GLU A 161 6.25 4.50 -3.83
CA GLU A 161 4.96 3.90 -4.19
C GLU A 161 5.11 2.41 -4.52
N ASN A 162 6.12 2.04 -5.33
CA ASN A 162 6.42 0.64 -5.62
C ASN A 162 6.75 -0.17 -4.36
N HIS A 163 7.52 0.40 -3.42
CA HIS A 163 7.80 -0.25 -2.14
C HIS A 163 6.54 -0.46 -1.29
N VAL A 164 5.57 0.46 -1.37
CA VAL A 164 4.30 0.35 -0.66
C VAL A 164 3.39 -0.69 -1.31
N ASP A 165 3.42 -0.80 -2.64
CA ASP A 165 2.79 -1.92 -3.37
C ASP A 165 3.39 -3.25 -2.92
N GLU A 166 4.73 -3.37 -2.86
CA GLU A 166 5.43 -4.57 -2.35
C GLU A 166 5.01 -4.90 -0.91
N ILE A 167 4.94 -3.91 0.00
CA ILE A 167 4.44 -4.11 1.37
C ILE A 167 3.03 -4.69 1.34
N THR A 168 2.16 -4.22 0.45
CA THR A 168 0.76 -4.66 0.35
C THR A 168 0.66 -6.09 -0.18
N ILE A 169 1.48 -6.42 -1.18
CA ILE A 169 1.60 -7.78 -1.71
C ILE A 169 2.14 -8.71 -0.61
N ASP A 170 3.14 -8.29 0.15
CA ASP A 170 3.70 -9.02 1.30
C ASP A 170 2.66 -9.32 2.40
N ARG A 171 1.61 -8.50 2.53
CA ARG A 171 0.49 -8.76 3.44
C ARG A 171 -0.56 -9.72 2.86
N GLY A 172 -0.41 -10.14 1.61
CA GLY A 172 -1.33 -11.06 0.93
C GLY A 172 -2.46 -10.35 0.16
N LEU A 173 -2.46 -9.02 0.06
CA LEU A 173 -3.48 -8.25 -0.67
C LEU A 173 -3.09 -7.98 -2.14
N GLY A 174 -2.22 -8.81 -2.72
CA GLY A 174 -1.68 -8.58 -4.06
C GLY A 174 -2.72 -8.69 -5.18
N ASN A 175 -3.68 -9.62 -5.12
CA ASN A 175 -4.77 -9.71 -6.09
C ASN A 175 -5.66 -8.46 -6.04
N GLN A 176 -6.06 -8.07 -4.83
CA GLN A 176 -6.88 -6.88 -4.59
C GLN A 176 -6.20 -5.59 -5.07
N LEU A 177 -4.87 -5.50 -4.87
CA LEU A 177 -4.08 -4.38 -5.38
C LEU A 177 -4.01 -4.38 -6.91
N ALA A 178 -3.85 -5.55 -7.52
CA ALA A 178 -3.86 -5.70 -8.97
C ALA A 178 -5.23 -5.30 -9.56
N ASP A 179 -6.34 -5.71 -8.94
CA ASP A 179 -7.70 -5.33 -9.35
C ASP A 179 -7.89 -3.80 -9.31
N PHE A 180 -7.33 -3.13 -8.30
CA PHE A 180 -7.39 -1.66 -8.26
C PHE A 180 -6.60 -1.04 -9.40
N ALA A 181 -5.39 -1.54 -9.68
CA ALA A 181 -4.62 -1.07 -10.81
C ALA A 181 -5.38 -1.30 -12.13
N ASP A 182 -5.97 -2.48 -12.31
CA ASP A 182 -6.71 -2.87 -13.51
C ASP A 182 -7.94 -1.97 -13.71
N TYR A 183 -8.75 -1.81 -12.67
CA TYR A 183 -9.88 -0.88 -12.66
C TYR A 183 -9.46 0.53 -13.07
N VAL A 184 -8.37 1.05 -12.49
CA VAL A 184 -7.88 2.39 -12.83
C VAL A 184 -7.48 2.48 -14.29
N PHE A 185 -6.75 1.51 -14.84
CA PHE A 185 -6.21 1.59 -16.19
C PHE A 185 -7.21 1.23 -17.30
N HIS A 186 -8.18 0.36 -17.02
CA HIS A 186 -9.00 -0.28 -18.05
C HIS A 186 -10.51 -0.03 -17.91
N GLU A 187 -11.03 0.20 -16.70
CA GLU A 187 -12.47 0.30 -16.47
C GLU A 187 -12.94 1.71 -16.08
N SER A 188 -12.09 2.46 -15.39
CA SER A 188 -12.44 3.77 -14.84
C SER A 188 -12.55 4.85 -15.90
N GLN A 189 -13.27 5.93 -15.58
CA GLN A 189 -13.35 7.15 -16.40
C GLN A 189 -12.20 8.14 -16.09
N ALA A 190 -11.08 7.66 -15.58
CA ALA A 190 -9.95 8.51 -15.21
C ALA A 190 -9.40 9.27 -16.43
N SER A 191 -8.98 10.51 -16.19
CA SER A 191 -8.43 11.33 -17.26
C SER A 191 -7.11 10.75 -17.81
N PRO A 192 -6.77 11.00 -19.09
CA PRO A 192 -5.48 10.60 -19.66
C PRO A 192 -4.27 11.10 -18.86
N LYS A 193 -4.41 12.29 -18.24
CA LYS A 193 -3.38 12.88 -17.38
C LYS A 193 -3.18 12.08 -16.09
N TYR A 194 -4.25 11.61 -15.46
CA TYR A 194 -4.19 10.75 -14.29
C TYR A 194 -3.61 9.38 -14.62
N LEU A 195 -4.03 8.78 -15.73
CA LEU A 195 -3.46 7.51 -16.21
C LEU A 195 -1.95 7.63 -16.50
N LYS A 196 -1.53 8.74 -17.11
CA LYS A 196 -0.09 9.04 -17.31
C LYS A 196 0.65 9.23 -15.99
N TYR A 197 0.02 9.83 -14.98
CA TYR A 197 0.58 9.93 -13.64
C TYR A 197 0.75 8.55 -13.00
N LYS A 198 -0.29 7.69 -13.05
CA LYS A 198 -0.26 6.35 -12.49
C LYS A 198 0.82 5.48 -13.15
N ARG A 199 0.89 5.44 -14.49
CA ARG A 199 1.98 4.76 -15.22
C ARG A 199 3.40 5.21 -14.85
N LYS A 200 3.56 6.46 -14.43
CA LYS A 200 4.87 7.01 -14.10
C LYS A 200 5.38 6.55 -12.73
N PHE A 201 4.47 6.26 -11.79
CA PHE A 201 4.81 6.13 -10.38
C PHE A 201 4.42 4.81 -9.74
N TYR A 202 3.53 4.02 -10.36
CA TYR A 202 2.98 2.79 -9.78
C TYR A 202 3.20 1.62 -10.74
N TYR A 203 3.21 0.41 -10.19
CA TYR A 203 3.15 -0.80 -10.99
C TYR A 203 1.84 -0.88 -11.78
N GLN A 204 1.92 -1.46 -12.98
CA GLN A 204 0.78 -1.89 -13.77
C GLN A 204 0.26 -3.26 -13.26
N PRO A 205 -0.98 -3.65 -13.59
CA PRO A 205 -1.56 -4.92 -13.14
C PRO A 205 -0.66 -6.13 -13.43
N GLU A 206 -0.09 -6.20 -14.63
CA GLU A 206 0.77 -7.31 -15.07
C GLU A 206 2.09 -7.36 -14.30
N GLU A 207 2.62 -6.20 -13.90
CA GLU A 207 3.83 -6.11 -13.08
C GLU A 207 3.54 -6.63 -11.66
N ILE A 208 2.37 -6.30 -11.09
CA ILE A 208 1.94 -6.80 -9.77
C ILE A 208 1.79 -8.33 -9.80
N HIS A 209 1.16 -8.89 -10.84
CA HIS A 209 1.05 -10.35 -11.01
C HIS A 209 2.41 -11.03 -11.19
N SER A 210 3.33 -10.39 -11.93
CA SER A 210 4.68 -10.90 -12.13
C SER A 210 5.48 -10.92 -10.82
N LEU A 211 5.35 -9.88 -9.99
CA LEU A 211 5.93 -9.85 -8.64
C LEU A 211 5.42 -11.02 -7.80
N MET A 212 4.10 -11.21 -7.72
CA MET A 212 3.49 -12.30 -6.93
C MET A 212 3.95 -13.70 -7.35
N THR A 213 4.15 -13.92 -8.64
CA THR A 213 4.53 -15.24 -9.19
C THR A 213 6.04 -15.49 -9.22
N GLY A 214 6.85 -14.49 -8.84
CA GLY A 214 8.30 -14.54 -8.97
C GLY A 214 8.80 -14.54 -10.42
N ALA A 215 7.93 -14.19 -11.38
CA ALA A 215 8.30 -14.05 -12.78
C ALA A 215 9.13 -12.77 -12.96
N SER A 216 10.25 -12.87 -13.68
CA SER A 216 11.06 -11.70 -14.03
C SER A 216 10.18 -10.66 -14.72
N LEU A 217 10.18 -9.41 -14.21
CA LEU A 217 9.56 -8.28 -14.89
C LEU A 217 10.14 -8.19 -16.30
N VAL A 218 9.28 -8.28 -17.33
CA VAL A 218 9.71 -8.12 -18.71
C VAL A 218 10.24 -6.68 -18.87
N PRO A 219 11.51 -6.50 -19.30
CA PRO A 219 12.15 -5.19 -19.36
C PRO A 219 11.54 -4.24 -20.39
#